data_AF-A0A7V4HGX0-F1
#
_entry.id   AF-A0A7V4HGX0-F1
#
_cell.length_a   1.000
_cell.length_b   1.000
_cell.length_c   1.000
_cell.angle_alpha   90.00
_cell.angle_beta   90.00
_cell.angle_gamma   90.00
#
_symmetry.space_group_name_H-M   'P 1'
#
loop_
_entity.id
_entity.type
_entity.pdbx_description
1 polymer ?
#
loop_
_entity_poly.entity_id
_entity_poly.type
_entity_poly.pdbx_seq_one_letter_code
_entity_poly.pdbx_strand_id
1 'polypeptide(L)'
;VHAAKICSYAQGFQLLRAASAEYGWNLKHGEIAMIWRAGCIIRARFLGRIKEAFDRNPALPNLLLDPYFRRVLTKAQEAWRDVVKTAVTLGIPVPAIGTALAYYDSYRCARLPANLLQAQRDYFGAHTYERVDKPRGQFFHTDWTGRGGKTSASTYSV
;
A
#
# COMPACT_ATOMS: atom_id res chain seq x y z
N VAL A 1 -3.07 18.03 4.37
CA VAL A 1 -2.06 18.05 3.28
C VAL A 1 -0.77 17.31 3.64
N HIS A 2 -0.08 17.61 4.75
CA HIS A 2 1.22 17.00 5.05
C HIS A 2 1.20 15.46 5.18
N ALA A 3 0.20 14.88 5.86
CA ALA A 3 0.00 13.43 5.93
C ALA A 3 -0.19 12.79 4.54
N ALA A 4 -1.01 13.41 3.69
CA ALA A 4 -1.22 12.94 2.32
C ALA A 4 0.08 12.96 1.49
N LYS A 5 0.91 14.00 1.68
CA LYS A 5 2.26 14.05 1.06
C LYS A 5 3.13 12.88 1.52
N ILE A 6 3.14 12.54 2.81
CA ILE A 6 3.89 11.38 3.33
C ILE A 6 3.43 10.09 2.64
N CYS A 7 2.13 9.85 2.53
CA CYS A 7 1.59 8.67 1.85
C CYS A 7 2.00 8.59 0.38
N SER A 8 1.95 9.72 -0.34
CA SER A 8 2.37 9.77 -1.75
C SER A 8 3.85 9.43 -1.92
N TYR A 9 4.74 9.96 -1.08
CA TYR A 9 6.16 9.56 -1.11
C TYR A 9 6.36 8.10 -0.69
N ALA A 10 5.62 7.61 0.32
CA ALA A 10 5.68 6.20 0.71
C ALA A 10 5.35 5.27 -0.46
N GLN A 11 4.29 5.57 -1.22
CA GLN A 11 3.92 4.83 -2.43
C GLN A 11 4.99 4.93 -3.51
N GLY A 12 5.55 6.12 -3.75
CA GLY A 12 6.64 6.30 -4.73
C GLY A 12 7.89 5.50 -4.39
N PHE A 13 8.30 5.47 -3.12
CA PHE A 13 9.43 4.64 -2.68
C PHE A 13 9.13 3.14 -2.70
N GLN A 14 7.87 2.72 -2.48
CA GLN A 14 7.46 1.33 -2.70
C GLN A 14 7.56 0.92 -4.17
N LEU A 15 7.17 1.81 -5.09
CA LEU A 15 7.31 1.59 -6.53
C LEU A 15 8.79 1.44 -6.93
N LEU A 16 9.66 2.33 -6.45
CA LEU A 16 11.11 2.23 -6.68
C LEU A 16 11.67 0.91 -6.13
N ARG A 17 11.24 0.49 -4.94
CA ARG A 17 11.65 -0.78 -4.35
C ARG A 17 11.20 -1.98 -5.21
N ALA A 18 9.95 -1.97 -5.68
CA ALA A 18 9.44 -3.01 -6.57
C ALA A 18 10.24 -3.08 -7.88
N ALA A 19 10.49 -1.93 -8.52
CA ALA A 19 11.32 -1.84 -9.72
C ALA A 19 12.77 -2.31 -9.46
N SER A 20 13.35 -1.95 -8.33
CA SER A 20 14.70 -2.41 -7.96
C SER A 20 14.77 -3.92 -7.79
N ALA A 21 13.70 -4.57 -7.31
CA ALA A 21 13.64 -6.02 -7.16
C ALA A 21 13.42 -6.72 -8.51
N GLU A 22 12.50 -6.21 -9.32
CA GLU A 22 12.19 -6.73 -10.66
C GLU A 22 13.42 -6.68 -11.59
N TYR A 23 14.14 -5.55 -11.59
CA TYR A 23 15.23 -5.30 -12.54
C TYR A 23 16.63 -5.48 -11.94
N GLY A 24 16.74 -5.88 -10.67
CA GLY A 24 18.03 -6.12 -10.01
C GLY A 24 18.92 -4.88 -9.84
N TRP A 25 18.35 -3.66 -9.85
CA TRP A 25 19.12 -2.41 -9.87
C TRP A 25 19.79 -2.02 -8.55
N ASN A 26 19.49 -2.70 -7.44
CA ASN A 26 20.01 -2.40 -6.10
C ASN A 26 19.96 -0.89 -5.76
N LEU A 27 18.77 -0.27 -5.92
CA LEU A 27 18.60 1.17 -5.79
C LEU A 27 18.89 1.66 -4.36
N LYS A 28 19.70 2.72 -4.26
CA LYS A 28 20.01 3.40 -3.00
C LYS A 28 18.99 4.49 -2.69
N HIS A 29 17.89 4.11 -2.05
CA HIS A 29 16.75 5.01 -1.78
C HIS A 29 17.12 6.30 -1.03
N GLY A 30 18.04 6.25 -0.06
CA GLY A 30 18.53 7.45 0.64
C GLY A 30 19.24 8.44 -0.30
N GLU A 31 20.03 7.94 -1.25
CA GLU A 31 20.72 8.77 -2.25
C GLU A 31 19.74 9.38 -3.25
N ILE A 32 18.73 8.62 -3.69
CA ILE A 32 17.66 9.14 -4.54
C ILE A 32 16.95 10.32 -3.85
N ALA A 33 16.64 10.19 -2.56
CA ALA A 33 16.03 11.28 -1.79
C ALA A 33 16.93 12.53 -1.72
N MET A 34 18.24 12.35 -1.68
CA MET A 34 19.22 13.45 -1.67
C MET A 34 19.37 14.13 -3.02
N ILE A 35 19.37 13.37 -4.11
CA ILE A 35 19.39 13.94 -5.46
C ILE A 35 18.16 14.83 -5.66
N TRP A 36 16.99 14.40 -5.18
CA TRP A 36 15.77 15.23 -5.24
C TRP A 36 15.80 16.44 -4.29
N ARG A 37 16.74 16.53 -3.36
CA ARG A 37 16.78 17.64 -2.39
C ARG A 37 17.25 18.96 -3.02
N ALA A 38 18.00 18.91 -4.12
CA ALA A 38 18.54 20.08 -4.81
C ALA A 38 18.20 20.05 -6.31
N GLY A 39 18.04 21.24 -6.91
CA GLY A 39 17.83 21.40 -8.36
C GLY A 39 16.42 21.03 -8.87
N CYS A 40 15.78 19.99 -8.33
CA CYS A 40 14.47 19.57 -8.82
C CYS A 40 13.30 20.41 -8.28
N ILE A 41 12.13 20.30 -8.93
CA ILE A 41 10.90 21.04 -8.56
C ILE A 41 10.35 20.58 -7.21
N ILE A 42 10.47 19.29 -6.87
CA ILE A 42 9.92 18.71 -5.64
C ILE A 42 10.81 18.91 -4.40
N ARG A 43 11.88 19.71 -4.52
CA ARG A 43 12.84 19.98 -3.45
C ARG A 43 12.13 20.49 -2.19
N ALA A 44 12.47 19.89 -1.05
CA ALA A 44 11.90 20.29 0.24
C ALA A 44 12.78 19.78 1.40
N ARG A 45 12.72 20.47 2.55
CA ARG A 45 13.30 19.97 3.82
C ARG A 45 12.80 18.55 4.17
N PHE A 46 11.59 18.22 3.71
CA PHE A 46 10.97 16.91 3.82
C PHE A 46 11.84 15.75 3.27
N LEU A 47 12.57 15.97 2.18
CA LEU A 47 13.44 14.94 1.59
C LEU A 47 14.63 14.58 2.49
N GLY A 48 15.09 15.53 3.32
CA GLY A 48 16.08 15.24 4.35
C GLY A 48 15.58 14.21 5.36
N ARG A 49 14.30 14.27 5.75
CA ARG A 49 13.68 13.29 6.65
C ARG A 49 13.57 11.90 6.02
N ILE A 50 13.37 11.83 4.69
CA ILE A 50 13.37 10.57 3.95
C ILE A 50 14.78 9.98 3.92
N LYS A 51 15.80 10.79 3.62
CA LYS A 51 17.20 10.34 3.69
C LYS A 51 17.52 9.79 5.07
N GLU A 52 17.23 10.56 6.13
CA GLU A 52 17.45 10.14 7.52
C GLU A 52 16.75 8.79 7.85
N ALA A 53 15.57 8.54 7.28
CA ALA A 53 14.86 7.27 7.46
C ALA A 53 15.59 6.09 6.81
N PHE A 54 16.09 6.26 5.59
CA PHE A 54 16.89 5.23 4.91
C PHE A 54 18.32 5.12 5.45
N ASP A 55 18.89 6.18 6.03
CA ASP A 55 20.16 6.10 6.75
C ASP A 55 20.02 5.25 8.02
N ARG A 56 18.88 5.38 8.74
CA ARG A 56 18.57 4.52 9.89
C ARG A 56 18.31 3.06 9.49
N ASN A 57 17.61 2.84 8.39
CA ASN A 57 17.30 1.51 7.88
C ASN A 57 17.31 1.50 6.35
N PRO A 58 18.41 1.08 5.71
CA PRO A 58 18.50 1.01 4.25
C PRO A 58 17.50 0.03 3.63
N ALA A 59 17.08 -0.98 4.39
CA ALA A 59 16.13 -2.01 3.97
C ALA A 59 14.66 -1.68 4.32
N LEU A 60 14.37 -0.45 4.77
CA LEU A 60 13.04 -0.01 5.19
C LEU A 60 11.98 -0.37 4.14
N PRO A 61 10.97 -1.21 4.48
CA PRO A 61 9.99 -1.67 3.49
C PRO A 61 8.98 -0.60 3.11
N ASN A 62 8.72 0.35 4.01
CA ASN A 62 7.80 1.46 3.75
C ASN A 62 8.12 2.64 4.68
N LEU A 63 8.08 3.87 4.15
CA LEU A 63 8.31 5.09 4.91
C LEU A 63 7.34 5.27 6.09
N LEU A 64 6.10 4.76 6.00
CA LEU A 64 5.12 4.85 7.10
C LEU A 64 5.58 4.12 8.37
N LEU A 65 6.54 3.20 8.28
CA LEU A 65 7.07 2.42 9.40
C LEU A 65 8.25 3.08 10.10
N ASP A 66 8.86 4.09 9.49
CA ASP A 66 9.94 4.84 10.15
C ASP A 66 9.38 5.65 11.35
N PRO A 67 10.10 5.71 12.48
CA PRO A 67 9.61 6.37 13.68
C PRO A 67 9.22 7.85 13.51
N TYR A 68 9.92 8.60 12.65
CA TYR A 68 9.58 10.00 12.41
C TYR A 68 8.24 10.12 11.68
N PHE A 69 8.08 9.42 10.56
CA PHE A 69 6.85 9.49 9.77
C PHE A 69 5.66 8.91 10.51
N ARG A 70 5.86 7.80 11.24
CA ARG A 70 4.82 7.23 12.11
C ARG A 70 4.29 8.26 13.11
N ARG A 71 5.17 8.97 13.83
CA ARG A 71 4.76 10.02 14.79
C ARG A 71 3.99 11.15 14.11
N VAL A 72 4.45 11.60 12.94
CA VAL A 72 3.79 12.69 12.20
C VAL A 72 2.37 12.25 11.78
N LEU A 73 2.22 11.04 11.25
CA LEU A 73 0.92 10.51 10.83
C LEU A 73 -0.02 10.30 12.01
N THR A 74 0.45 9.71 13.11
CA THR A 74 -0.36 9.51 14.32
C THR A 74 -0.89 10.84 14.87
N LYS A 75 -0.08 11.90 14.85
CA LYS A 75 -0.51 13.24 15.27
C LYS A 75 -1.46 13.92 14.28
N ALA A 76 -1.33 13.64 12.99
CA ALA A 76 -2.09 14.34 11.95
C ALA A 76 -3.43 13.66 11.59
N GLN A 77 -3.62 12.38 11.93
CA GLN A 77 -4.71 11.58 11.39
C GLN A 77 -6.12 12.08 11.74
N GLU A 78 -6.33 12.66 12.92
CA GLU A 78 -7.65 13.18 13.34
C GLU A 78 -8.04 14.38 12.49
N ALA A 79 -7.23 15.44 12.50
CA ALA A 79 -7.44 16.62 11.67
C ALA A 79 -7.51 16.28 10.17
N TRP A 80 -6.76 15.28 9.72
CA TRP A 80 -6.85 14.80 8.34
C TRP A 80 -8.22 14.19 8.02
N ARG A 81 -8.79 13.39 8.93
CA ARG A 81 -10.15 12.84 8.78
C ARG A 81 -11.21 13.94 8.80
N ASP A 82 -11.08 14.93 9.67
CA ASP A 82 -12.02 16.05 9.75
C ASP A 82 -12.06 16.84 8.44
N VAL A 83 -10.90 17.09 7.83
CA VAL A 83 -10.81 17.74 6.52
C VAL A 83 -11.51 16.90 5.44
N VAL A 84 -11.28 15.58 5.39
CA VAL A 84 -11.93 14.71 4.40
C VAL A 84 -13.44 14.65 4.63
N LYS A 85 -13.90 14.47 5.87
CA LYS A 85 -15.33 14.45 6.23
C LYS A 85 -16.02 15.75 5.83
N THR A 86 -15.41 16.89 6.16
CA THR A 86 -15.95 18.21 5.84
C THR A 86 -16.01 18.41 4.33
N ALA A 87 -14.94 18.09 3.60
CA ALA A 87 -14.90 18.20 2.15
C ALA A 87 -16.00 17.35 1.48
N VAL A 88 -16.18 16.10 1.92
CA VAL A 88 -17.26 15.23 1.42
C VAL A 88 -18.63 15.82 1.71
N THR A 89 -18.86 16.31 2.94
CA THR A 89 -20.15 16.90 3.34
C THR A 89 -20.49 18.14 2.51
N LEU A 90 -19.49 18.93 2.16
CA LEU A 90 -19.63 20.16 1.38
C LEU A 90 -19.57 19.93 -0.14
N GLY A 91 -19.38 18.69 -0.61
CA GLY A 91 -19.21 18.40 -2.04
C GLY A 91 -17.91 18.94 -2.66
N ILE A 92 -16.87 19.16 -1.86
CA ILE A 92 -15.56 19.66 -2.31
C ILE A 92 -14.67 18.49 -2.70
N PRO A 93 -14.17 18.42 -3.95
CA PRO A 93 -13.33 17.31 -4.40
C PRO A 93 -11.94 17.38 -3.79
N VAL A 94 -11.56 16.35 -3.02
CA VAL A 94 -10.23 16.22 -2.40
C VAL A 94 -9.54 14.89 -2.73
N PRO A 95 -9.45 14.48 -4.02
CA PRO A 95 -9.08 13.13 -4.42
C PRO A 95 -7.71 12.68 -3.86
N ALA A 96 -6.69 13.54 -3.92
CA ALA A 96 -5.35 13.22 -3.41
C ALA A 96 -5.32 13.08 -1.88
N ILE A 97 -6.11 13.87 -1.15
CA ILE A 97 -6.15 13.82 0.32
C ILE A 97 -6.98 12.61 0.78
N GLY A 98 -8.10 12.33 0.11
CA GLY A 98 -8.97 11.20 0.39
C GLY A 98 -8.32 9.86 0.08
N THR A 99 -7.70 9.71 -1.11
CA THR A 99 -7.03 8.46 -1.48
C THR A 99 -5.84 8.14 -0.58
N ALA A 100 -5.07 9.16 -0.18
CA ALA A 100 -3.98 8.97 0.76
C ALA A 100 -4.49 8.46 2.12
N LEU A 101 -5.67 8.89 2.58
CA LEU A 101 -6.28 8.43 3.84
C LEU A 101 -6.75 6.98 3.70
N ALA A 102 -7.40 6.67 2.59
CA ALA A 102 -7.80 5.30 2.26
C ALA A 102 -6.59 4.34 2.19
N TYR A 103 -5.48 4.78 1.60
CA TYR A 103 -4.23 4.03 1.59
C TYR A 103 -3.66 3.83 2.99
N TYR A 104 -3.59 4.89 3.81
CA TYR A 104 -3.10 4.81 5.18
C TYR A 104 -3.93 3.81 6.02
N ASP A 105 -5.25 3.88 5.93
CA ASP A 105 -6.16 2.98 6.63
C ASP A 105 -6.08 1.54 6.11
N SER A 106 -5.92 1.37 4.79
CA SER A 106 -5.75 0.05 4.20
C SER A 106 -4.43 -0.59 4.61
N TYR A 107 -3.34 0.17 4.58
CA TYR A 107 -1.99 -0.34 4.86
C TYR A 107 -1.81 -0.79 6.32
N ARG A 108 -2.50 -0.13 7.26
CA ARG A 108 -2.46 -0.50 8.69
C ARG A 108 -3.51 -1.54 9.09
N CYS A 109 -4.36 -1.97 8.17
CA CYS A 109 -5.38 -2.97 8.44
C CYS A 109 -4.82 -4.39 8.19
N ALA A 110 -4.64 -5.17 9.26
CA ALA A 110 -4.11 -6.52 9.15
C ALA A 110 -5.01 -7.48 8.35
N ARG A 111 -6.32 -7.22 8.30
CA ARG A 111 -7.31 -8.01 7.56
C ARG A 111 -8.22 -7.10 6.75
N LEU A 112 -7.89 -6.95 5.47
CA LEU A 112 -8.74 -6.25 4.49
C LEU A 112 -9.90 -7.13 4.02
N PRO A 113 -10.98 -6.54 3.49
CA PRO A 113 -12.11 -7.27 2.91
C PRO A 113 -11.77 -8.00 1.60
N ALA A 114 -10.49 -8.16 1.26
CA ALA A 114 -10.03 -8.89 0.08
C ALA A 114 -10.40 -10.38 0.12
N ASN A 115 -10.76 -10.93 1.28
CA ASN A 115 -11.32 -12.27 1.40
C ASN A 115 -12.65 -12.42 0.65
N LEU A 116 -13.50 -11.38 0.64
CA LEU A 116 -14.74 -11.40 -0.14
C LEU A 116 -14.44 -11.38 -1.65
N LEU A 117 -13.44 -10.61 -2.08
CA LEU A 117 -12.98 -10.61 -3.47
C LEU A 117 -12.51 -12.01 -3.89
N GLN A 118 -11.74 -12.70 -3.04
CA GLN A 118 -11.30 -14.07 -3.32
C GLN A 118 -12.49 -15.05 -3.38
N ALA A 119 -13.45 -14.94 -2.45
CA ALA A 119 -14.66 -15.75 -2.48
C ALA A 119 -15.49 -15.53 -3.75
N GLN A 120 -15.66 -14.28 -4.18
CA GLN A 120 -16.36 -13.95 -5.43
C GLN A 120 -15.67 -14.58 -6.65
N ARG A 121 -14.34 -14.43 -6.77
CA ARG A 121 -13.58 -15.03 -7.87
C ARG A 121 -13.70 -16.54 -7.90
N ASP A 122 -13.66 -17.19 -6.73
CA ASP A 122 -13.85 -18.63 -6.65
C ASP A 122 -15.28 -19.05 -6.99
N TYR A 123 -16.27 -18.26 -6.57
CA TYR A 123 -17.69 -18.50 -6.85
C TYR A 123 -18.01 -18.53 -8.35
N PHE A 124 -17.67 -17.46 -9.09
CA PHE A 124 -18.09 -17.34 -10.49
C PHE A 124 -17.09 -17.92 -11.49
N GLY A 125 -15.85 -18.18 -11.07
CA GLY A 125 -14.75 -18.53 -11.97
C GLY A 125 -13.84 -19.64 -11.49
N ALA A 126 -14.18 -20.32 -10.38
CA ALA A 126 -13.41 -21.42 -9.80
C ALA A 126 -11.90 -21.11 -9.64
N HIS A 127 -11.59 -19.84 -9.38
CA HIS A 127 -10.22 -19.30 -9.32
C HIS A 127 -9.43 -19.71 -8.08
N THR A 128 -10.04 -20.48 -7.17
CA THR A 128 -9.47 -20.90 -5.89
C THR A 128 -9.13 -19.73 -4.96
N TYR A 129 -8.84 -20.03 -3.70
CA TYR A 129 -8.35 -19.07 -2.72
C TYR A 129 -7.47 -19.75 -1.66
N GLU A 130 -6.66 -18.96 -0.95
CA GLU A 130 -5.88 -19.43 0.19
C GLU A 130 -6.62 -19.17 1.51
N ARG A 131 -6.41 -20.04 2.50
CA ARG A 131 -7.00 -19.90 3.85
C ARG A 131 -5.96 -19.48 4.88
N VAL A 132 -6.41 -18.78 5.92
CA VAL A 132 -5.54 -18.27 6.99
C VAL A 132 -5.13 -19.34 8.01
N ASP A 133 -5.86 -20.45 8.08
CA ASP A 133 -5.58 -21.59 8.96
C ASP A 133 -4.74 -22.69 8.27
N LYS A 134 -4.23 -22.41 7.07
CA LYS A 134 -3.46 -23.34 6.24
C LYS A 134 -2.14 -22.70 5.80
N PRO A 135 -1.10 -23.51 5.52
CA PRO A 135 0.14 -23.01 4.96
C PRO A 135 -0.09 -22.18 3.69
N ARG A 136 0.67 -21.08 3.53
CA ARG A 136 0.68 -20.28 2.30
C ARG A 136 1.05 -21.14 1.10
N GLY A 137 0.41 -20.87 -0.04
CA GLY A 137 0.54 -21.65 -1.28
C GLY A 137 -0.44 -22.82 -1.39
N GLN A 138 -1.26 -23.10 -0.37
CA GLN A 138 -2.35 -24.08 -0.48
C GLN A 138 -3.63 -23.40 -0.96
N PHE A 139 -4.15 -23.88 -2.10
CA PHE A 139 -5.33 -23.34 -2.76
C PHE A 139 -6.53 -24.26 -2.56
N PHE A 140 -7.69 -23.65 -2.32
CA PHE A 140 -8.96 -24.32 -2.07
C PHE A 140 -9.99 -23.80 -3.07
N HIS A 141 -10.79 -24.72 -3.62
CA HIS A 141 -12.01 -24.41 -4.34
C HIS A 141 -13.20 -24.82 -3.48
N THR A 142 -14.26 -24.01 -3.46
CA THR A 142 -15.52 -24.34 -2.79
C THR A 142 -16.62 -24.45 -3.83
N ASP A 143 -17.41 -25.52 -3.80
CA ASP A 143 -18.68 -25.53 -4.54
C ASP A 143 -19.69 -24.67 -3.77
N TRP A 144 -19.74 -23.40 -4.13
CA TRP A 144 -20.60 -22.41 -3.50
C TRP A 144 -22.09 -22.58 -3.79
N THR A 145 -22.43 -23.32 -4.86
CA THR A 145 -23.83 -23.48 -5.30
C THR A 145 -24.46 -24.78 -4.82
N GLY A 146 -23.64 -25.73 -4.33
CA GLY A 146 -24.06 -27.09 -3.98
C GLY A 146 -24.48 -27.94 -5.17
N ARG A 147 -24.34 -27.40 -6.39
CA ARG A 147 -24.66 -28.04 -7.67
C ARG A 147 -23.51 -27.89 -8.67
N GLY A 148 -22.45 -27.18 -8.29
CA GLY A 148 -21.26 -26.98 -9.10
C GLY A 148 -20.38 -28.22 -8.99
N GLY A 149 -19.77 -28.63 -10.10
CA GLY A 149 -18.77 -29.70 -10.05
C GLY A 149 -17.58 -29.34 -9.14
N LYS A 150 -16.76 -30.32 -8.79
CA LYS A 150 -15.49 -30.10 -8.05
C LYS A 150 -14.38 -29.48 -8.91
N THR A 151 -14.74 -28.89 -10.05
CA THR A 151 -13.81 -28.45 -11.09
C THR A 151 -13.26 -27.07 -10.71
N SER A 152 -11.98 -27.01 -10.34
CA SER A 152 -11.26 -25.74 -10.23
C SER A 152 -10.71 -25.30 -11.58
N ALA A 153 -10.58 -24.00 -11.80
CA ALA A 153 -9.92 -23.42 -12.99
C ALA A 153 -8.39 -23.59 -12.98
N SER A 154 -7.87 -24.59 -12.27
CA SER A 154 -6.44 -24.82 -12.12
C SER A 154 -5.74 -24.98 -13.47
N THR A 155 -4.57 -24.38 -13.52
CA THR A 155 -3.59 -24.21 -14.60
C THR A 155 -3.58 -25.32 -15.64
N TYR A 156 -3.80 -24.96 -16.91
CA TYR A 156 -3.17 -25.68 -18.02
C TYR A 156 -1.66 -25.59 -17.80
N SER A 157 -1.07 -26.63 -17.23
CA SER A 157 0.37 -26.85 -17.35
C SER A 157 0.63 -27.23 -18.81
N VAL A 158 1.13 -26.26 -19.58
CA VAL A 158 1.86 -26.54 -20.83
C VAL A 158 3.31 -26.79 -20.45
#